data_AF-A0AA88X6D1-F1
#
_entry.id   AF-A0AA88X6D1-F1
#
_cell.length_a   1.000
_cell.length_b   1.000
_cell.length_c   1.000
_cell.angle_alpha   90.00
_cell.angle_beta   90.00
_cell.angle_gamma   90.00
#
_symmetry.space_group_name_H-M   'P 1'
#
loop_
_entity.id
_entity.type
_entity.pdbx_description
1 polymer ?
#
loop_
_entity_poly.entity_id
_entity_poly.type
_entity_poly.pdbx_seq_one_letter_code
_entity_poly.pdbx_strand_id
1 'polypeptide(L)'
;MRGVDECEMIKNLPEGLRRDIKYHLFCLDLVRQVPLLQHMDNLVLENICDHVKSLIFTKGETITREGDPVQRMLFIARDHLQSSQVLRDGVRSCCILGPGNFSGDELLSWCLRRPFVERLPPSSSTLVTLETTEAFGLEADDVKYVTQYFQYTFVNEKLKRSTRYYSPGWRTWAAVAIQLAWRRYKHRLTLTSLSFIRPRRPLSRCSSLGEDRLRLYTALLTSPKPN
;
A
#
# COMPACT_ATOMS: atom_id res chain seq x y z
N MET A 1 9.80 -18.73 -23.09
CA MET A 1 8.36 -18.96 -23.33
C MET A 1 7.73 -19.48 -22.04
N ARG A 2 7.25 -18.60 -21.15
CA ARG A 2 6.47 -18.95 -19.94
C ARG A 2 5.42 -17.87 -19.72
N GLY A 3 4.42 -17.86 -20.60
CA GLY A 3 3.30 -16.92 -20.57
C GLY A 3 2.01 -17.65 -20.90
N VAL A 4 1.84 -18.83 -20.32
CA VAL A 4 0.59 -19.58 -20.48
C VAL A 4 -0.39 -19.00 -19.48
N ASP A 5 -1.51 -18.46 -19.96
CA ASP A 5 -2.60 -18.04 -19.11
C ASP A 5 -3.18 -19.28 -18.43
N GLU A 6 -2.87 -19.45 -17.14
CA GLU A 6 -3.36 -20.55 -16.32
C GLU A 6 -4.89 -20.62 -16.32
N CYS A 7 -5.57 -19.47 -16.50
CA CYS A 7 -7.02 -19.44 -16.63
C CYS A 7 -7.47 -20.09 -17.95
N GLU A 8 -6.76 -19.89 -19.07
CA GLU A 8 -7.08 -20.56 -20.35
C GLU A 8 -6.94 -22.07 -20.26
N MET A 9 -5.92 -22.58 -19.57
CA MET A 9 -5.68 -24.02 -19.44
C MET A 9 -6.80 -24.74 -18.71
N ILE A 10 -7.39 -24.09 -17.71
CA ILE A 10 -8.42 -24.68 -16.86
C ILE A 10 -9.85 -24.32 -17.29
N LYS A 11 -10.04 -23.47 -18.33
CA LYS A 11 -11.37 -23.03 -18.79
C LYS A 11 -12.34 -24.19 -19.08
N ASN A 12 -11.82 -25.28 -19.62
CA ASN A 12 -12.62 -26.46 -20.04
C ASN A 12 -12.92 -27.44 -18.90
N LEU A 13 -12.37 -27.22 -17.70
CA LEU A 13 -12.62 -28.09 -16.55
C LEU A 13 -13.95 -27.71 -15.87
N PRO A 14 -14.65 -28.68 -15.25
CA PRO A 14 -15.79 -28.41 -14.38
C PRO A 14 -15.44 -27.39 -13.29
N GLU A 15 -16.40 -26.55 -12.91
CA GLU A 15 -16.16 -25.46 -11.95
C GLU A 15 -15.51 -25.94 -10.65
N GLY A 16 -15.95 -27.08 -10.10
CA GLY A 16 -15.35 -27.65 -8.90
C GLY A 16 -13.85 -27.93 -9.04
N LEU A 17 -13.44 -28.61 -10.13
CA LEU A 17 -12.03 -28.91 -10.39
C LEU A 17 -11.20 -27.65 -10.67
N ARG A 18 -11.81 -26.64 -11.33
CA ARG A 18 -11.15 -25.34 -11.52
C ARG A 18 -10.87 -24.66 -10.19
N ARG A 19 -11.85 -24.65 -9.28
CA ARG A 19 -11.69 -24.06 -7.95
C ARG A 19 -10.63 -24.79 -7.16
N ASP A 20 -10.62 -26.11 -7.17
CA ASP A 20 -9.63 -26.91 -6.44
C ASP A 20 -8.20 -26.64 -6.95
N ILE A 21 -8.00 -26.63 -8.28
CA ILE A 21 -6.69 -26.35 -8.87
C ILE A 21 -6.25 -24.92 -8.56
N LYS A 22 -7.13 -23.93 -8.73
CA LYS A 22 -6.84 -22.55 -8.38
C LYS A 22 -6.49 -22.44 -6.90
N TYR A 23 -7.31 -22.98 -6.01
CA TYR A 23 -7.07 -22.93 -4.57
C TYR A 23 -5.72 -23.54 -4.21
N HIS A 24 -5.37 -24.71 -4.73
CA HIS A 24 -4.09 -25.34 -4.39
C HIS A 24 -2.86 -24.61 -4.93
N LEU A 25 -2.91 -24.09 -6.16
CA LEU A 25 -1.78 -23.35 -6.75
C LEU A 25 -1.67 -21.95 -6.17
N PHE A 26 -2.78 -21.23 -6.11
CA PHE A 26 -2.82 -19.82 -5.75
C PHE A 26 -2.90 -19.60 -4.23
N CYS A 27 -3.75 -20.31 -3.50
CA CYS A 27 -3.92 -20.08 -2.05
C CYS A 27 -2.63 -20.42 -1.29
N LEU A 28 -1.94 -21.49 -1.67
CA LEU A 28 -0.70 -21.88 -1.00
C LEU A 28 0.41 -20.85 -1.20
N ASP A 29 0.61 -20.38 -2.43
CA ASP A 29 1.68 -19.44 -2.75
C ASP A 29 1.32 -18.02 -2.28
N LEU A 30 0.08 -17.57 -2.48
CA LEU A 30 -0.33 -16.21 -2.11
C LEU A 30 -0.53 -16.03 -0.62
N VAL A 31 -1.15 -16.96 0.11
CA VAL A 31 -1.34 -16.83 1.57
C VAL A 31 -0.01 -16.88 2.30
N ARG A 32 0.96 -17.67 1.79
CA ARG A 32 2.32 -17.69 2.34
C ARG A 32 3.04 -16.37 2.11
N GLN A 33 2.90 -15.80 0.93
CA GLN A 33 3.66 -14.61 0.55
C GLN A 33 3.01 -13.31 1.06
N VAL A 34 1.69 -13.19 1.04
CA VAL A 34 0.95 -11.96 1.35
C VAL A 34 0.35 -12.04 2.76
N PRO A 35 0.96 -11.40 3.78
CA PRO A 35 0.53 -11.57 5.17
C PRO A 35 -0.81 -10.90 5.49
N LEU A 36 -1.33 -10.08 4.56
CA LEU A 36 -2.69 -9.57 4.61
C LEU A 36 -3.73 -10.71 4.63
N LEU A 37 -3.53 -11.72 3.78
CA LEU A 37 -4.49 -12.80 3.54
C LEU A 37 -4.49 -13.83 4.66
N GLN A 38 -3.40 -13.96 5.41
CA GLN A 38 -3.29 -14.89 6.55
C GLN A 38 -4.30 -14.64 7.68
N HIS A 39 -4.87 -13.44 7.74
CA HIS A 39 -5.83 -13.05 8.77
C HIS A 39 -7.29 -13.17 8.30
N MET A 40 -7.53 -13.64 7.08
CA MET A 40 -8.86 -13.84 6.51
C MET A 40 -9.31 -15.30 6.69
N ASP A 41 -10.62 -15.53 6.77
CA ASP A 41 -11.18 -16.87 6.86
C ASP A 41 -11.03 -17.62 5.53
N ASN A 42 -10.95 -18.95 5.58
CA ASN A 42 -10.81 -19.80 4.39
C ASN A 42 -11.90 -19.53 3.34
N LEU A 43 -13.14 -19.28 3.76
CA LEU A 43 -14.24 -18.95 2.84
C LEU A 43 -13.98 -17.66 2.05
N VAL A 44 -13.39 -16.65 2.69
CA VAL A 44 -13.03 -15.39 2.03
C VAL A 44 -11.87 -15.63 1.06
N LEU A 45 -10.89 -16.43 1.48
CA LEU A 45 -9.75 -16.80 0.65
C LEU A 45 -10.20 -17.56 -0.60
N GLU A 46 -11.07 -18.56 -0.46
CA GLU A 46 -11.66 -19.29 -1.59
C GLU A 46 -12.35 -18.36 -2.59
N ASN A 47 -13.14 -17.39 -2.10
CA ASN A 47 -13.76 -16.40 -2.98
C ASN A 47 -12.72 -15.50 -3.65
N ILE A 48 -11.67 -15.07 -2.95
CA ILE A 48 -10.58 -14.33 -3.59
C ILE A 48 -9.90 -15.19 -4.66
N CYS A 49 -9.62 -16.47 -4.39
CA CYS A 49 -8.97 -17.40 -5.33
C CYS A 49 -9.73 -17.50 -6.66
N ASP A 50 -11.07 -17.50 -6.61
CA ASP A 50 -11.90 -17.63 -7.80
C ASP A 50 -11.74 -16.44 -8.75
N HIS A 51 -11.59 -15.23 -8.20
CA HIS A 51 -11.56 -13.97 -8.93
C HIS A 51 -10.15 -13.46 -9.29
N VAL A 52 -9.11 -13.99 -8.64
CA VAL A 52 -7.73 -13.55 -8.91
C VAL A 52 -7.22 -14.06 -10.27
N LYS A 53 -6.46 -13.19 -10.94
CA LYS A 53 -5.79 -13.45 -12.23
C LYS A 53 -4.27 -13.41 -12.04
N SER A 54 -3.57 -14.35 -12.66
CA SER A 54 -2.11 -14.30 -12.78
C SER A 54 -1.72 -13.28 -13.86
N LEU A 55 -0.75 -12.41 -13.55
CA LEU A 55 -0.27 -11.34 -14.40
C LEU A 55 1.26 -11.42 -14.49
N ILE A 56 1.79 -11.27 -15.70
CA ILE A 56 3.23 -11.22 -15.95
C ILE A 56 3.53 -9.90 -16.61
N PHE A 57 4.40 -9.12 -15.98
CA PHE A 57 4.84 -7.83 -16.51
C PHE A 57 6.28 -7.94 -17.01
N THR A 58 6.52 -7.35 -18.17
CA THR A 58 7.87 -7.31 -18.76
C THR A 58 8.73 -6.26 -18.07
N LYS A 59 10.06 -6.38 -18.15
CA LYS A 59 10.99 -5.41 -17.56
C LYS A 59 10.80 -4.00 -18.13
N GLY A 60 10.72 -3.00 -17.25
CA GLY A 60 10.59 -1.59 -17.63
C GLY A 60 9.17 -1.15 -17.97
N GLU A 61 8.20 -2.04 -17.80
CA GLU A 61 6.79 -1.77 -18.04
C GLU A 61 6.22 -0.88 -16.92
N THR A 62 5.47 0.16 -17.30
CA THR A 62 4.76 1.01 -16.34
C THR A 62 3.38 0.44 -16.10
N ILE A 63 3.15 -0.09 -14.90
CA ILE A 63 1.88 -0.74 -14.54
C ILE A 63 0.80 0.31 -14.28
N THR A 64 1.13 1.33 -13.49
CA THR A 64 0.21 2.41 -13.11
C THR A 64 1.00 3.70 -12.95
N ARG A 65 0.43 4.85 -13.30
CA ARG A 65 1.03 6.17 -13.00
C ARG A 65 0.31 6.82 -11.84
N GLU A 66 1.04 7.66 -11.11
CA GLU A 66 0.47 8.47 -10.04
C GLU A 66 -0.69 9.32 -10.58
N GLY A 67 -1.86 9.23 -9.93
CA GLY A 67 -3.10 9.89 -10.35
C GLY A 67 -4.02 9.08 -11.26
N ASP A 68 -3.55 7.99 -11.87
CA ASP A 68 -4.40 7.11 -12.69
C ASP A 68 -5.44 6.39 -11.81
N PRO A 69 -6.63 6.06 -12.33
CA PRO A 69 -7.60 5.27 -11.58
C PRO A 69 -7.04 3.88 -11.25
N VAL A 70 -7.05 3.49 -9.98
CA VAL A 70 -6.62 2.16 -9.56
C VAL A 70 -7.68 1.14 -9.98
N GLN A 71 -7.35 0.33 -11.00
CA GLN A 71 -8.27 -0.67 -11.54
C GLN A 71 -8.18 -2.02 -10.85
N ARG A 72 -7.03 -2.34 -10.24
CA ARG A 72 -6.77 -3.64 -9.62
C ARG A 72 -5.82 -3.53 -8.44
N MET A 73 -6.01 -4.42 -7.49
CA MET A 73 -5.07 -4.68 -6.41
C MET A 73 -4.06 -5.72 -6.90
N LEU A 74 -2.77 -5.44 -6.70
CA LEU A 74 -1.67 -6.28 -7.18
C LEU A 74 -0.91 -6.87 -6.01
N PHE A 75 -0.68 -8.17 -6.06
CA PHE A 75 0.12 -8.92 -5.11
C PHE A 75 1.37 -9.42 -5.80
N ILE A 76 2.54 -9.04 -5.30
CA ILE A 76 3.81 -9.36 -5.95
C ILE A 76 4.22 -10.77 -5.53
N ALA A 77 4.35 -11.66 -6.52
CA ALA A 77 4.70 -13.05 -6.28
C ALA A 77 6.20 -13.31 -6.48
N ARG A 78 6.76 -12.78 -7.56
CA ARG A 78 8.18 -12.88 -7.89
C ARG A 78 8.72 -11.55 -8.38
N ASP A 79 10.00 -11.33 -8.09
CA ASP A 79 10.76 -10.14 -8.42
C ASP A 79 10.24 -8.85 -7.76
N HIS A 80 10.72 -7.71 -8.25
CA HIS A 80 10.61 -6.43 -7.58
C HIS A 80 10.03 -5.34 -8.48
N LEU A 81 9.12 -4.56 -7.92
CA LEU A 81 8.56 -3.36 -8.52
C LEU A 81 9.17 -2.12 -7.86
N GLN A 82 9.39 -1.09 -8.65
CA GLN A 82 9.70 0.24 -8.16
C GLN A 82 8.41 1.05 -8.03
N SER A 83 8.10 1.50 -6.82
CA SER A 83 7.06 2.50 -6.57
C SER A 83 7.71 3.87 -6.40
N SER A 84 7.23 4.85 -7.13
CA SER A 84 7.73 6.23 -7.10
C SER A 84 6.61 7.24 -6.94
N GLN A 85 6.78 8.19 -6.05
CA GLN A 85 5.80 9.25 -5.75
C GLN A 85 6.48 10.61 -5.85
N VAL A 86 5.81 11.57 -6.50
CA VAL A 86 6.28 12.95 -6.54
C VAL A 86 5.73 13.70 -5.33
N LEU A 87 6.60 14.10 -4.40
CA LEU A 87 6.20 14.96 -3.29
C LEU A 87 5.96 16.40 -3.79
N ARG A 88 5.18 17.18 -3.02
CA ARG A 88 4.85 18.58 -3.35
C ARG A 88 6.06 19.49 -3.54
N ASP A 89 7.20 19.14 -2.94
CA ASP A 89 8.45 19.91 -3.05
C ASP A 89 9.27 19.57 -4.32
N GLY A 90 8.70 18.77 -5.24
CA GLY A 90 9.37 18.28 -6.46
C GLY A 90 10.36 17.12 -6.22
N VAL A 91 10.55 16.73 -4.96
CA VAL A 91 11.37 15.58 -4.56
C VAL A 91 10.64 14.29 -4.91
N ARG A 92 11.32 13.35 -5.55
CA ARG A 92 10.78 12.00 -5.81
C ARG A 92 11.11 11.07 -4.65
N SER A 93 10.08 10.50 -4.04
CA SER A 93 10.21 9.35 -3.13
C SER A 93 10.16 8.08 -3.97
N CYS A 94 11.00 7.11 -3.63
CA CYS A 94 11.05 5.82 -4.30
C CYS A 94 11.20 4.71 -3.28
N CYS A 95 10.48 3.61 -3.47
CA CYS A 95 10.65 2.38 -2.70
C CYS A 95 10.58 1.16 -3.63
N ILE A 96 11.19 0.07 -3.18
CA ILE A 96 11.18 -1.21 -3.89
C ILE A 96 10.16 -2.10 -3.17
N LEU A 97 9.21 -2.63 -3.93
CA LEU A 97 8.21 -3.59 -3.49
C LEU A 97 8.65 -4.97 -3.96
N GLY A 98 8.93 -5.88 -3.04
CA GLY A 98 9.34 -7.26 -3.36
C GLY A 98 8.22 -8.28 -3.18
N PRO A 99 8.55 -9.57 -3.24
CA PRO A 99 7.58 -10.65 -3.02
C PRO A 99 6.89 -10.53 -1.66
N GLY A 100 5.56 -10.68 -1.66
CA GLY A 100 4.72 -10.56 -0.47
C GLY A 100 4.25 -9.15 -0.13
N ASN A 101 4.79 -8.12 -0.81
CA ASN A 101 4.18 -6.81 -0.84
C ASN A 101 2.99 -6.78 -1.80
N PHE A 102 2.12 -5.79 -1.59
CA PHE A 102 0.99 -5.53 -2.47
C PHE A 102 0.87 -4.03 -2.76
N SER A 103 0.10 -3.72 -3.81
CA SER A 103 -0.27 -2.36 -4.21
C SER A 103 -1.76 -2.30 -4.57
N GLY A 104 -2.32 -1.09 -4.67
CA GLY A 104 -3.76 -0.89 -4.86
C GLY A 104 -4.55 -0.94 -3.56
N ASP A 105 -3.91 -0.66 -2.41
CA ASP A 105 -4.57 -0.60 -1.10
C ASP A 105 -5.62 0.52 -1.01
N GLU A 106 -5.54 1.49 -1.93
CA GLU A 106 -6.56 2.52 -2.12
C GLU A 106 -7.94 1.91 -2.39
N LEU A 107 -8.03 0.76 -3.07
CA LEU A 107 -9.29 0.07 -3.34
C LEU A 107 -9.96 -0.43 -2.06
N LEU A 108 -9.19 -0.89 -1.07
CA LEU A 108 -9.74 -1.29 0.21
C LEU A 108 -10.37 -0.09 0.93
N SER A 109 -9.69 1.06 0.93
CA SER A 109 -10.22 2.28 1.52
C SER A 109 -11.48 2.77 0.79
N TRP A 110 -11.51 2.63 -0.54
CA TRP A 110 -12.63 3.01 -1.40
C TRP A 110 -13.86 2.14 -1.14
N CYS A 111 -13.71 0.82 -1.07
CA CYS A 111 -14.80 -0.10 -0.81
C CYS A 111 -15.41 0.04 0.60
N LEU A 112 -14.60 0.44 1.58
CA LEU A 112 -15.04 0.60 2.97
C LEU A 112 -15.66 1.98 3.25
N ARG A 113 -15.52 2.94 2.33
CA ARG A 113 -16.04 4.30 2.50
C ARG A 113 -17.55 4.38 2.27
N ARG A 114 -18.22 5.21 3.08
CA ARG A 114 -19.66 5.53 2.96
C ARG A 114 -19.83 7.07 2.92
N PRO A 115 -20.63 7.64 2.00
CA PRO A 115 -21.36 6.98 0.90
C PRO A 115 -20.41 6.42 -0.16
N PHE A 116 -20.91 5.46 -0.96
CA PHE A 116 -20.10 4.84 -2.01
C PHE A 116 -19.82 5.86 -3.11
N VAL A 117 -18.58 5.89 -3.60
CA VAL A 117 -18.18 6.73 -4.73
C VAL A 117 -18.04 5.82 -5.93
N GLU A 118 -18.76 6.07 -7.02
CA GLU A 118 -18.66 5.20 -8.21
C GLU A 118 -17.30 5.32 -8.92
N ARG A 119 -16.64 6.46 -8.77
CA ARG A 119 -15.31 6.70 -9.34
C ARG A 119 -14.22 5.95 -8.56
N LEU A 120 -13.36 5.26 -9.29
CA LEU A 120 -12.17 4.59 -8.75
C LEU A 120 -11.21 5.59 -8.09
N PRO A 121 -10.53 5.19 -7.01
CA PRO A 121 -9.57 6.05 -6.34
C PRO A 121 -8.35 6.28 -7.25
N PRO A 122 -7.72 7.48 -7.19
CA PRO A 122 -6.48 7.74 -7.89
C PRO A 122 -5.32 6.98 -7.24
N SER A 123 -4.37 6.51 -8.05
CA SER A 123 -3.17 5.83 -7.59
C SER A 123 -2.24 6.79 -6.86
N SER A 124 -1.73 6.36 -5.71
CA SER A 124 -0.82 7.16 -4.87
C SER A 124 0.62 7.23 -5.40
N SER A 125 1.01 6.35 -6.32
CA SER A 125 2.38 6.25 -6.82
C SER A 125 2.45 5.65 -8.22
N THR A 126 3.51 5.96 -8.94
CA THR A 126 3.85 5.32 -10.23
C THR A 126 4.59 4.01 -9.97
N LEU A 127 4.08 2.91 -10.53
CA LEU A 127 4.64 1.57 -10.44
C LEU A 127 5.33 1.18 -11.74
N VAL A 128 6.60 0.82 -11.66
CA VAL A 128 7.41 0.36 -12.79
C VAL A 128 8.11 -0.94 -12.43
N THR A 129 8.17 -1.87 -13.36
CA THR A 129 8.86 -3.15 -13.16
C THR A 129 10.37 -2.99 -13.36
N LEU A 130 11.16 -3.53 -12.43
CA LEU A 130 12.62 -3.54 -12.56
C LEU A 130 13.11 -4.74 -13.37
N GLU A 131 12.40 -5.86 -13.25
CA GLU A 131 12.64 -7.14 -13.92
C GLU A 131 11.29 -7.75 -14.34
N THR A 132 11.32 -8.88 -15.04
CA THR A 132 10.09 -9.59 -15.43
C THR A 132 9.38 -10.08 -14.17
N THR A 133 8.32 -9.38 -13.77
CA THR A 133 7.67 -9.57 -12.48
C THR A 133 6.41 -10.40 -12.64
N GLU A 134 6.28 -11.48 -11.86
CA GLU A 134 5.04 -12.23 -11.74
C GLU A 134 4.23 -11.67 -10.56
N ALA A 135 2.98 -11.33 -10.83
CA ALA A 135 2.08 -10.77 -9.83
C ALA A 135 0.66 -11.33 -10.00
N PHE A 136 -0.11 -11.29 -8.93
CA PHE A 136 -1.52 -11.64 -8.96
C PHE A 136 -2.38 -10.39 -8.86
N GLY A 137 -3.37 -10.27 -9.74
CA GLY A 137 -4.28 -9.13 -9.80
C GLY A 137 -5.69 -9.49 -9.38
N LEU A 138 -6.31 -8.64 -8.56
CA LEU A 138 -7.74 -8.67 -8.24
C LEU A 138 -8.38 -7.37 -8.70
N GLU A 139 -9.38 -7.42 -9.58
CA GLU A 139 -9.98 -6.21 -10.16
C GLU A 139 -10.81 -5.45 -9.10
N ALA A 140 -11.02 -4.16 -9.30
CA ALA A 140 -11.74 -3.30 -8.37
C ALA A 140 -13.17 -3.77 -8.09
N ASP A 141 -13.86 -4.29 -9.09
CA ASP A 141 -15.22 -4.85 -8.93
C ASP A 141 -15.23 -6.11 -8.07
N ASP A 142 -14.22 -6.97 -8.22
CA ASP A 142 -14.07 -8.17 -7.40
C ASP A 142 -13.69 -7.81 -5.95
N VAL A 143 -12.79 -6.83 -5.75
CA VAL A 143 -12.49 -6.28 -4.41
C VAL A 143 -13.76 -5.73 -3.77
N LYS A 144 -14.57 -5.00 -4.53
CA LYS A 144 -15.85 -4.46 -4.06
C LYS A 144 -16.83 -5.57 -3.68
N TYR A 145 -16.95 -6.60 -4.50
CA TYR A 145 -17.78 -7.76 -4.21
C TYR A 145 -17.36 -8.45 -2.90
N VAL A 146 -16.07 -8.79 -2.77
CA VAL A 146 -15.53 -9.47 -1.58
C VAL A 146 -15.70 -8.62 -0.32
N THR A 147 -15.40 -7.32 -0.40
CA THR A 147 -15.54 -6.42 0.75
C THR A 147 -16.98 -6.16 1.17
N GLN A 148 -17.94 -6.20 0.22
CA GLN A 148 -19.36 -6.05 0.51
C GLN A 148 -20.02 -7.34 1.01
N TYR A 149 -19.57 -8.49 0.51
CA TYR A 149 -20.08 -9.79 0.94
C TYR A 149 -19.50 -10.19 2.31
N PHE A 150 -18.21 -9.97 2.53
CA PHE A 150 -17.49 -10.32 3.76
C PHE A 150 -17.19 -9.10 4.64
N GLN A 151 -18.18 -8.22 4.85
CA GLN A 151 -18.00 -6.99 5.64
C GLN A 151 -17.41 -7.24 7.03
N TYR A 152 -17.79 -8.34 7.68
CA TYR A 152 -17.32 -8.69 9.02
C TYR A 152 -15.79 -8.88 9.07
N THR A 153 -15.19 -9.43 8.00
CA THR A 153 -13.75 -9.66 7.87
C THR A 153 -13.00 -8.33 7.81
N PHE A 154 -13.48 -7.36 7.03
CA PHE A 154 -12.82 -6.06 6.87
C PHE A 154 -13.11 -5.07 8.01
N VAL A 155 -14.15 -5.32 8.82
CA VAL A 155 -14.39 -4.59 10.07
C VAL A 155 -13.43 -5.02 11.18
N ASN A 156 -12.88 -6.24 11.10
CA ASN A 156 -11.95 -6.78 12.10
C ASN A 156 -10.70 -5.91 12.27
N GLU A 157 -10.43 -5.49 13.51
CA GLU A 157 -9.28 -4.66 13.84
C GLU A 157 -7.94 -5.33 13.54
N LYS A 158 -7.86 -6.67 13.55
CA LYS A 158 -6.62 -7.38 13.17
C LYS A 158 -6.24 -7.13 11.70
N LEU A 159 -7.22 -7.24 10.80
CA LEU A 159 -7.02 -6.98 9.37
C LEU A 159 -6.76 -5.51 9.08
N LYS A 160 -7.45 -4.59 9.77
CA LYS A 160 -7.14 -3.14 9.68
C LYS A 160 -5.72 -2.81 10.13
N ARG A 161 -5.18 -3.51 11.13
CA ARG A 161 -3.78 -3.31 11.55
C ARG A 161 -2.82 -3.89 10.51
N SER A 162 -3.10 -5.07 9.98
CA SER A 162 -2.27 -5.72 8.96
C SER A 162 -2.22 -4.90 7.65
N THR A 163 -3.37 -4.47 7.12
CA THR A 163 -3.47 -3.56 5.96
C THR A 163 -2.60 -2.32 6.14
N ARG A 164 -2.73 -1.62 7.29
CA ARG A 164 -1.90 -0.44 7.61
C ARG A 164 -0.43 -0.78 7.73
N TYR A 165 -0.07 -1.92 8.31
CA TYR A 165 1.33 -2.30 8.48
C TYR A 165 2.02 -2.60 7.14
N TYR A 166 1.31 -3.16 6.16
CA TYR A 166 1.88 -3.54 4.87
C TYR A 166 1.70 -2.48 3.78
N SER A 167 0.79 -1.52 3.95
CA SER A 167 0.63 -0.38 3.04
C SER A 167 1.89 0.49 2.99
N PRO A 168 2.48 0.72 1.79
CA PRO A 168 3.63 1.60 1.62
C PRO A 168 3.36 3.04 2.10
N GLY A 169 2.13 3.54 1.90
CA GLY A 169 1.73 4.87 2.34
C GLY A 169 1.75 5.02 3.86
N TRP A 170 1.19 4.05 4.59
CA TRP A 170 1.18 4.05 6.05
C TRP A 170 2.57 3.91 6.67
N ARG A 171 3.46 3.11 6.05
CA ARG A 171 4.87 3.00 6.48
C ARG A 171 5.60 4.33 6.33
N THR A 172 5.40 5.02 5.22
CA THR A 172 5.99 6.35 4.97
C THR A 172 5.48 7.37 5.97
N TRP A 173 4.16 7.40 6.20
CA TRP A 173 3.55 8.27 7.22
C TRP A 173 4.09 8.00 8.63
N ALA A 174 4.20 6.73 9.03
CA ALA A 174 4.73 6.34 10.33
C ALA A 174 6.20 6.77 10.50
N ALA A 175 7.03 6.57 9.48
CA ALA A 175 8.42 7.01 9.48
C ALA A 175 8.54 8.53 9.65
N VAL A 176 7.75 9.31 8.89
CA VAL A 176 7.71 10.78 9.01
C VAL A 176 7.25 11.20 10.41
N ALA A 177 6.18 10.57 10.94
CA ALA A 177 5.67 10.88 12.28
C ALA A 177 6.71 10.64 13.38
N ILE A 178 7.42 9.51 13.32
CA ILE A 178 8.51 9.17 14.26
C ILE A 178 9.66 10.17 14.13
N GLN A 179 10.09 10.49 12.90
CA GLN A 179 11.16 11.47 12.67
C GLN A 179 10.81 12.84 13.23
N LEU A 180 9.57 13.31 13.04
CA LEU A 180 9.10 14.58 13.59
C LEU A 180 9.04 14.55 15.12
N ALA A 181 8.58 13.45 15.72
CA ALA A 181 8.57 13.27 17.18
C ALA A 181 9.98 13.29 17.76
N TRP A 182 10.94 12.62 17.11
CA TRP A 182 12.35 12.63 17.51
C TRP A 182 12.98 14.01 17.40
N ARG A 183 12.74 14.74 16.29
CA ARG A 183 13.21 16.12 16.12
C ARG A 183 12.67 17.04 17.23
N ARG A 184 11.39 16.89 17.58
CA ARG A 184 10.79 17.61 18.72
C ARG A 184 11.45 17.26 20.05
N TYR A 185 11.70 15.99 20.31
CA TYR A 185 12.38 15.54 21.53
C TYR A 185 13.80 16.12 21.61
N LYS A 186 14.58 16.04 20.53
CA LYS A 186 15.92 16.63 20.45
C LYS A 186 15.91 18.16 20.61
N HIS A 187 14.93 18.85 20.03
CA HIS A 187 14.76 20.30 20.20
C HIS A 187 14.42 20.67 21.65
N ARG A 188 13.57 19.86 22.32
CA ARG A 188 13.31 20.04 23.76
C ARG A 188 14.57 19.81 24.57
N LEU A 189 15.31 18.71 24.35
CA LEU A 189 16.56 18.44 25.05
C LEU A 189 17.60 19.55 24.86
N THR A 190 17.73 20.10 23.65
CA THR A 190 18.64 21.21 23.38
C THR A 190 18.18 22.52 24.03
N LEU A 191 16.88 22.83 24.05
CA LEU A 191 16.36 23.98 24.82
C LEU A 191 16.52 23.79 26.32
N THR A 192 16.31 22.58 26.86
CA THR A 192 16.51 22.27 28.28
C THR A 192 17.99 22.22 28.67
N SER A 193 18.89 21.86 27.75
CA SER A 193 20.34 21.97 27.98
C SER A 193 20.83 23.42 27.86
N LEU A 194 20.21 24.21 26.97
CA LEU A 194 20.49 25.65 26.82
C LEU A 194 19.86 26.50 27.94
N SER A 195 18.87 26.00 28.69
CA SER A 195 18.30 26.73 29.83
C SER A 195 19.27 26.89 31.01
N PHE A 196 20.37 26.12 31.04
CA PHE A 196 21.46 26.30 32.01
C PHE A 196 22.47 27.39 31.61
N ILE A 197 22.49 27.81 30.35
CA ILE A 197 23.34 28.90 29.87
C ILE A 197 22.41 30.02 29.48
N ARG A 198 22.06 30.91 30.41
CA ARG A 198 21.44 32.21 30.09
C ARG A 198 22.44 33.04 29.30
N PRO A 199 22.14 33.51 28.07
CA PRO A 199 22.75 34.72 27.56
C PRO A 199 21.73 35.84 27.70
N ARG A 200 22.19 36.98 28.23
CA ARG A 200 21.52 38.27 28.10
C ARG A 200 21.23 38.53 26.60
N ARG A 201 20.02 38.99 26.29
CA ARG A 201 19.47 39.33 24.95
C ARG A 201 20.45 40.11 24.03
N PRO A 202 20.14 40.31 22.73
CA PRO A 202 19.69 39.36 21.72
C PRO A 202 20.56 39.46 20.44
N LEU A 203 20.80 38.35 19.73
CA LEU A 203 21.24 38.40 18.34
C LEU A 203 20.35 37.51 17.48
N SER A 204 20.05 38.06 16.31
CA SER A 204 19.08 37.67 15.30
C SER A 204 19.14 36.20 14.85
N ARG A 205 17.97 35.71 14.43
CA ARG A 205 17.63 34.38 13.87
C ARG A 205 17.34 33.30 14.90
N CYS A 206 16.33 33.55 15.71
CA CYS A 206 15.55 32.48 16.31
C CYS A 206 14.63 31.93 15.21
N SER A 207 14.87 30.70 14.73
CA SER A 207 13.90 29.96 13.93
C SER A 207 12.66 29.77 14.81
N SER A 208 11.65 30.60 14.59
CA SER A 208 10.52 30.72 15.49
C SER A 208 9.78 29.37 15.59
N LEU A 209 9.18 29.09 16.74
CA LEU A 209 8.26 27.96 16.94
C LEU A 209 7.19 27.85 15.82
N GLY A 210 6.89 28.97 15.15
CA GLY A 210 6.04 29.05 13.96
C GLY A 210 6.63 28.37 12.73
N GLU A 211 7.93 28.50 12.44
CA GLU A 211 8.58 27.81 11.32
C GLU A 211 8.64 26.30 11.53
N ASP A 212 8.87 25.83 12.76
CA ASP A 212 8.84 24.40 13.07
C ASP A 212 7.42 23.83 13.02
N ARG A 213 6.40 24.61 13.42
CA ARG A 213 4.99 24.24 13.19
C ARG A 213 4.69 24.21 11.70
N LEU A 214 5.13 25.20 10.93
CA LEU A 214 4.94 25.25 9.48
C LEU A 214 5.60 24.06 8.79
N ARG A 215 6.85 23.73 9.11
CA ARG A 215 7.54 22.52 8.59
C ARG A 215 6.82 21.23 8.97
N LEU A 216 6.23 21.17 10.16
CA LEU A 216 5.45 20.03 10.61
C LEU A 216 4.11 19.92 9.87
N TYR A 217 3.41 21.03 9.67
CA TYR A 217 2.21 21.09 8.84
C TYR A 217 2.54 20.75 7.39
N THR A 218 3.64 21.27 6.84
CA THR A 218 4.15 20.91 5.52
C THR A 218 4.45 19.41 5.44
N ALA A 219 5.19 18.83 6.39
CA ALA A 219 5.48 17.39 6.42
C ALA A 219 4.22 16.51 6.56
N LEU A 220 3.21 16.95 7.31
CA LEU A 220 1.91 16.28 7.44
C LEU A 220 1.04 16.42 6.18
N LEU A 221 1.19 17.51 5.43
CA LEU A 221 0.49 17.77 4.17
C LEU A 221 1.20 17.14 2.96
N THR A 222 2.52 16.92 3.05
CA THR A 222 3.33 16.24 2.02
C THR A 222 3.34 14.72 2.19
N SER A 223 3.17 14.21 3.42
CA SER A 223 2.87 12.81 3.69
C SER A 223 1.43 12.70 4.23
N PRO A 224 0.40 12.81 3.37
CA PRO A 224 -0.98 12.73 3.81
C PRO A 224 -1.20 11.42 4.55
N LYS A 225 -1.87 11.48 5.71
CA LYS A 225 -2.33 10.29 6.41
C LYS A 225 -3.20 9.50 5.41
N PRO A 226 -2.85 8.25 5.07
CA PRO A 226 -3.69 7.47 4.19
C PRO A 226 -5.05 7.28 4.86
N ASN A 227 -6.14 7.34 4.09
CA ASN A 227 -7.50 7.21 4.62
C ASN A 227 -7.78 5.76 5.06
#